data_AF-A0A498NJX8-F1
#
_entry.id   AF-A0A498NJX8-F1
#
_cell.length_a   1.000
_cell.length_b   1.000
_cell.length_c   1.000
_cell.angle_alpha   90.00
_cell.angle_beta   90.00
_cell.angle_gamma   90.00
#
_symmetry.space_group_name_H-M   'P 1'
#
loop_
_entity.id
_entity.type
_entity.pdbx_description
1 polymer ?
#
loop_
_entity_poly.entity_id
_entity_poly.type
_entity_poly.pdbx_seq_one_letter_code
_entity_poly.pdbx_strand_id
1 'polypeptide(L)'
;MTIAFKGKSTLKQYNPKKPDKYGYKVLSEASSGYVLQWSMYTGQNADADLGATHLIVRQLMAQYTGKGHEVYMDSYYTSPAIANELANNDTGMCGTVNCKRRGMPRCLRRIELPLSKGDDPVFMRLGKLLACAWHDTKRLTMLSSLHGNSCVWKRIRSKQSDTGFHEINRPVCVDRYNTFMGGVDTADQRMKTYLFPHRSRKWYNCIFNAILSICVVNSHIIYSKCAPGPHKPLKAFIQDIITALLEGYSKRESKKPERPSVEGGRECHRGSLSATGSALLMIGQIAAFVLIAHALRAVGRQSTGAVSVG
;
A
#
# COMPACT_ATOMS: atom_id res chain seq x y z
N MET A 1 0.40 -3.10 -4.03
CA MET A 1 1.21 -2.17 -4.87
C MET A 1 2.56 -2.75 -5.29
N THR A 2 2.95 -2.66 -6.58
CA THR A 2 4.32 -3.01 -7.06
C THR A 2 4.66 -2.23 -8.35
N ILE A 3 5.85 -1.62 -8.47
CA ILE A 3 6.19 -0.65 -9.54
C ILE A 3 7.27 -1.21 -10.48
N ALA A 4 6.87 -1.58 -11.70
CA ALA A 4 7.73 -2.22 -12.69
C ALA A 4 8.90 -1.34 -13.17
N PHE A 5 10.13 -1.70 -12.76
CA PHE A 5 11.36 -1.14 -13.32
C PHE A 5 12.30 -2.23 -13.83
N LYS A 6 12.47 -2.35 -15.15
CA LYS A 6 13.31 -3.39 -15.80
C LYS A 6 14.79 -3.00 -15.99
N GLY A 7 15.21 -1.80 -15.61
CA GLY A 7 16.59 -1.34 -15.78
C GLY A 7 17.56 -1.78 -14.66
N LYS A 8 18.83 -1.41 -14.79
CA LYS A 8 19.85 -1.62 -13.73
C LYS A 8 19.58 -0.69 -12.54
N SER A 9 19.54 -1.25 -11.34
CA SER A 9 19.58 -0.56 -10.04
C SER A 9 20.01 -1.55 -8.96
N THR A 10 20.66 -1.10 -7.90
CA THR A 10 21.03 -1.91 -6.73
C THR A 10 19.84 -2.13 -5.77
N LEU A 11 18.88 -1.20 -5.76
CA LEU A 11 17.75 -1.12 -4.82
C LEU A 11 16.60 -2.10 -5.19
N LYS A 12 16.91 -3.19 -5.90
CA LYS A 12 15.99 -3.86 -6.82
C LYS A 12 15.58 -5.25 -6.31
N GLN A 13 14.71 -5.29 -5.30
CA GLN A 13 14.20 -6.59 -4.79
C GLN A 13 13.43 -7.37 -5.88
N TYR A 14 13.92 -8.56 -6.23
CA TYR A 14 13.26 -9.47 -7.18
C TYR A 14 12.18 -10.30 -6.46
N ASN A 15 10.95 -10.30 -6.99
CA ASN A 15 9.89 -11.21 -6.55
C ASN A 15 9.31 -11.93 -7.78
N PRO A 16 9.52 -13.25 -7.95
CA PRO A 16 8.98 -13.99 -9.10
C PRO A 16 7.45 -14.21 -9.03
N LYS A 17 6.82 -14.05 -7.86
CA LYS A 17 5.39 -14.34 -7.62
C LYS A 17 4.44 -13.15 -7.85
N LYS A 18 4.95 -11.99 -8.26
CA LYS A 18 4.14 -10.83 -8.68
C LYS A 18 4.40 -10.54 -10.17
N PRO A 19 3.39 -10.07 -10.94
CA PRO A 19 3.58 -9.76 -12.37
C PRO A 19 4.71 -8.74 -12.58
N ASP A 20 4.67 -7.69 -11.77
CA ASP A 20 5.73 -6.70 -11.65
C ASP A 20 6.81 -7.24 -10.70
N LYS A 21 7.92 -7.76 -11.24
CA LYS A 21 8.95 -8.47 -10.45
C LYS A 21 9.88 -7.57 -9.62
N TYR A 22 9.51 -6.32 -9.40
CA TYR A 22 10.30 -5.27 -8.75
C TYR A 22 9.35 -4.22 -8.15
N GLY A 23 9.61 -3.71 -6.95
CA GLY A 23 8.81 -2.61 -6.40
C GLY A 23 8.99 -2.37 -4.91
N TYR A 24 8.04 -1.64 -4.35
CA TYR A 24 8.13 -0.91 -3.09
C TYR A 24 7.16 -1.50 -2.07
N LYS A 25 7.43 -1.32 -0.78
CA LYS A 25 6.58 -1.76 0.32
C LYS A 25 5.61 -0.63 0.66
N VAL A 26 4.36 -0.96 0.95
CA VAL A 26 3.28 0.03 1.12
C VAL A 26 2.32 -0.40 2.21
N LEU A 27 1.92 0.55 3.04
CA LEU A 27 0.83 0.48 3.99
C LEU A 27 -0.32 1.37 3.48
N SER A 28 -1.57 0.90 3.60
CA SER A 28 -2.76 1.64 3.18
C SER A 28 -3.96 1.38 4.10
N GLU A 29 -4.87 2.36 4.19
CA GLU A 29 -6.18 2.21 4.84
C GLU A 29 -6.95 1.04 4.19
N ALA A 30 -7.33 0.04 4.99
CA ALA A 30 -7.93 -1.20 4.49
C ALA A 30 -9.20 -0.99 3.66
N SER A 31 -10.09 -0.11 4.13
CA SER A 31 -11.41 0.12 3.53
C SER A 31 -11.38 1.03 2.30
N SER A 32 -10.50 2.05 2.28
CA SER A 32 -10.49 3.06 1.22
C SER A 32 -9.41 2.84 0.16
N GLY A 33 -8.33 2.10 0.47
CA GLY A 33 -7.12 2.02 -0.35
C GLY A 33 -6.22 3.27 -0.28
N TYR A 34 -6.45 4.20 0.65
CA TYR A 34 -5.59 5.38 0.84
C TYR A 34 -4.19 4.95 1.27
N VAL A 35 -3.15 5.35 0.54
CA VAL A 35 -1.77 5.00 0.87
C VAL A 35 -1.27 5.86 2.02
N LEU A 36 -0.98 5.21 3.14
CA LEU A 36 -0.56 5.85 4.40
C LEU A 36 0.95 6.05 4.45
N GLN A 37 1.72 5.02 4.10
CA GLN A 37 3.19 5.04 4.16
C GLN A 37 3.79 4.11 3.10
N TRP A 38 4.99 4.40 2.62
CA TRP A 38 5.74 3.54 1.72
C TRP A 38 7.21 3.44 2.12
N SER A 39 7.86 2.35 1.72
CA SER A 39 9.28 2.09 1.97
C SER A 39 9.95 1.46 0.75
N MET A 40 11.13 1.98 0.41
CA MET A 40 12.02 1.41 -0.60
C MET A 40 13.06 0.52 0.09
N TYR A 41 13.18 -0.74 -0.35
CA TYR A 41 14.25 -1.61 0.11
C TYR A 41 15.61 -1.13 -0.43
N THR A 42 16.50 -0.68 0.46
CA THR A 42 17.79 -0.06 0.10
C THR A 42 18.93 -1.06 -0.10
N GLY A 43 18.72 -2.35 0.18
CA GLY A 43 19.75 -3.38 0.13
C GLY A 43 20.49 -3.62 1.45
N GLN A 44 20.46 -2.66 2.37
CA GLN A 44 21.08 -2.74 3.69
C GLN A 44 20.02 -2.96 4.77
N ASN A 45 20.20 -3.97 5.61
CA ASN A 45 19.51 -4.07 6.89
C ASN A 45 20.42 -3.38 7.92
N ALA A 46 19.97 -2.29 8.53
CA ALA A 46 20.76 -1.52 9.49
C ALA A 46 20.84 -2.16 10.90
N ASP A 47 20.12 -3.25 11.10
CA ASP A 47 19.86 -3.89 12.39
C ASP A 47 19.97 -5.41 12.16
N ALA A 48 20.88 -6.07 12.88
CA ALA A 48 21.31 -7.43 12.60
C ALA A 48 20.39 -8.49 13.25
N ASP A 49 19.86 -8.18 14.44
CA ASP A 49 19.04 -9.10 15.23
C ASP A 49 17.59 -9.17 14.72
N LEU A 50 17.13 -8.10 14.07
CA LEU A 50 15.77 -7.93 13.57
C LEU A 50 15.70 -8.21 12.06
N GLY A 51 15.28 -9.44 11.72
CA GLY A 51 15.19 -9.88 10.33
C GLY A 51 14.37 -8.94 9.44
N ALA A 52 14.87 -8.65 8.23
CA ALA A 52 14.43 -7.56 7.33
C ALA A 52 12.90 -7.35 7.19
N THR A 53 12.09 -8.41 7.23
CA THR A 53 10.63 -8.31 7.13
C THR A 53 9.98 -7.63 8.33
N HIS A 54 10.60 -7.75 9.52
CA HIS A 54 10.20 -7.10 10.77
C HIS A 54 10.50 -5.60 10.72
N LEU A 55 11.71 -5.22 10.29
CA LEU A 55 12.11 -3.81 10.12
C LEU A 55 11.20 -3.07 9.15
N ILE A 56 10.80 -3.71 8.04
CA ILE A 56 9.84 -3.15 7.08
C ILE A 56 8.48 -2.86 7.75
N VAL A 57 7.94 -3.77 8.57
CA VAL A 57 6.67 -3.52 9.28
C VAL A 57 6.84 -2.42 10.32
N ARG A 58 7.91 -2.45 11.14
CA ARG A 58 8.18 -1.40 12.13
C ARG A 58 8.31 -0.02 11.49
N GLN A 59 9.01 0.09 10.36
CA GLN A 59 9.16 1.34 9.60
C GLN A 59 7.82 1.85 9.03
N LEU A 60 7.04 0.97 8.40
CA LEU A 60 5.74 1.34 7.83
C LEU A 60 4.71 1.74 8.90
N MET A 61 4.71 1.04 10.04
CA MET A 61 3.79 1.27 11.15
C MET A 61 4.25 2.36 12.13
N ALA A 62 5.45 2.94 11.98
CA ALA A 62 6.06 3.83 13.00
C ALA A 62 5.18 5.02 13.46
N GLN A 63 4.29 5.53 12.61
CA GLN A 63 3.35 6.62 12.94
C GLN A 63 1.96 6.14 13.39
N TYR A 64 1.74 4.82 13.42
CA TYR A 64 0.45 4.13 13.56
C TYR A 64 0.44 3.11 14.71
N THR A 65 1.61 2.65 15.16
CA THR A 65 1.79 1.86 16.38
C THR A 65 1.37 2.67 17.63
N GLY A 66 0.82 2.03 18.66
CA GLY A 66 0.44 2.66 19.93
C GLY A 66 -0.83 3.52 19.85
N LYS A 67 -1.77 3.18 18.95
CA LYS A 67 -2.98 3.97 18.65
C LYS A 67 -4.25 3.11 18.52
N GLY A 68 -4.28 1.92 19.11
CA GLY A 68 -5.39 0.96 18.98
C GLY A 68 -5.67 0.51 17.54
N HIS A 69 -4.73 0.67 16.61
CA HIS A 69 -4.93 0.35 15.20
C HIS A 69 -4.81 -1.16 14.90
N GLU A 70 -5.55 -1.63 13.88
CA GLU A 70 -5.45 -3.00 13.37
C GLU A 70 -4.61 -3.06 12.08
N VAL A 71 -3.62 -3.96 12.02
CA VAL A 71 -2.85 -4.22 10.79
C VAL A 71 -3.10 -5.63 10.24
N TYR A 72 -3.49 -5.68 8.97
CA TYR A 72 -3.75 -6.91 8.22
C TYR A 72 -2.60 -7.16 7.23
N MET A 73 -1.93 -8.32 7.29
CA MET A 73 -0.74 -8.56 6.46
C MET A 73 -0.51 -10.01 5.98
N ASP A 74 0.18 -10.12 4.84
CA ASP A 74 0.57 -11.38 4.19
C ASP A 74 1.68 -12.11 4.97
N SER A 75 1.62 -13.44 4.90
CA SER A 75 2.61 -14.45 5.31
C SER A 75 4.09 -14.14 5.06
N TYR A 76 4.43 -13.25 4.14
CA TYR A 76 5.80 -12.74 3.95
C TYR A 76 6.28 -11.83 5.10
N TYR A 77 5.38 -11.10 5.76
CA TYR A 77 5.68 -10.22 6.89
C TYR A 77 5.32 -10.87 8.24
N THR A 78 4.23 -11.63 8.30
CA THR A 78 3.72 -12.26 9.52
C THR A 78 4.73 -13.21 10.19
N SER A 79 5.01 -12.97 11.48
CA SER A 79 5.73 -13.90 12.36
C SER A 79 5.38 -13.64 13.83
N PRO A 80 5.63 -14.60 14.75
CA PRO A 80 5.39 -14.41 16.19
C PRO A 80 6.15 -13.24 16.84
N ALA A 81 7.34 -12.89 16.34
CA ALA A 81 8.14 -11.79 16.88
C ALA A 81 7.44 -10.43 16.67
N ILE A 82 7.11 -10.09 15.42
CA ILE A 82 6.36 -8.85 15.11
C ILE A 82 4.94 -8.88 15.70
N ALA A 83 4.33 -10.05 15.84
CA ALA A 83 3.02 -10.19 16.49
C ALA A 83 3.06 -9.78 17.98
N ASN A 84 4.06 -10.23 18.72
CA ASN A 84 4.27 -9.83 20.12
C ASN A 84 4.63 -8.35 20.24
N GLU A 85 5.52 -7.82 19.38
CA GLU A 85 5.89 -6.40 19.40
C GLU A 85 4.67 -5.48 19.21
N LEU A 86 3.86 -5.73 18.19
CA LEU A 86 2.64 -4.95 17.93
C LEU A 86 1.62 -5.11 19.07
N ALA A 87 1.41 -6.35 19.56
CA ALA A 87 0.46 -6.62 20.64
C ALA A 87 0.89 -6.06 22.01
N ASN A 88 2.17 -5.75 22.19
CA ASN A 88 2.68 -5.06 23.38
C ASN A 88 2.61 -3.54 23.22
N ASN A 89 2.84 -3.03 22.02
CA ASN A 89 2.79 -1.60 21.68
C ASN A 89 1.39 -1.16 21.19
N ASP A 90 0.33 -1.60 21.88
CA ASP A 90 -1.09 -1.32 21.59
C ASP A 90 -1.44 -1.26 20.09
N THR A 91 -1.19 -2.36 19.38
CA THR A 91 -1.50 -2.49 17.96
C THR A 91 -1.93 -3.93 17.63
N GLY A 92 -3.18 -4.05 17.19
CA GLY A 92 -3.76 -5.33 16.81
C GLY A 92 -3.21 -5.82 15.47
N MET A 93 -3.02 -7.13 15.33
CA MET A 93 -2.53 -7.72 14.09
C MET A 93 -3.33 -8.96 13.69
N CYS A 94 -3.55 -9.15 12.40
CA CYS A 94 -4.07 -10.39 11.84
C CYS A 94 -3.39 -10.71 10.49
N GLY A 95 -2.88 -11.92 10.32
CA GLY A 95 -2.20 -12.29 9.09
C GLY A 95 -2.17 -13.78 8.84
N THR A 96 -2.08 -14.15 7.56
CA THR A 96 -1.67 -15.51 7.19
C THR A 96 -0.23 -15.75 7.65
N VAL A 97 0.13 -16.97 8.04
CA VAL A 97 1.46 -17.31 8.53
C VAL A 97 1.92 -18.68 8.02
N ASN A 98 3.22 -18.83 7.82
CA ASN A 98 3.83 -20.12 7.47
C ASN A 98 4.24 -20.87 8.75
N CYS A 99 3.73 -22.09 8.97
CA CYS A 99 4.03 -22.93 10.14
C CYS A 99 5.51 -23.32 10.30
N LYS A 100 6.37 -23.00 9.31
CA LYS A 100 7.84 -23.11 9.40
C LYS A 100 8.54 -21.87 9.96
N ARG A 101 7.83 -20.77 10.27
CA ARG A 101 8.41 -19.58 10.94
C ARG A 101 8.89 -19.93 12.36
N ARG A 102 10.00 -19.32 12.79
CA ARG A 102 10.49 -19.40 14.18
C ARG A 102 9.39 -18.95 15.14
N GLY A 103 9.19 -19.70 16.23
CA GLY A 103 8.15 -19.44 17.24
C GLY A 103 6.74 -19.96 16.93
N MET A 104 6.48 -20.51 15.73
CA MET A 104 5.20 -21.19 15.48
C MET A 104 5.18 -22.58 16.13
N PRO A 105 4.06 -23.01 16.77
CA PRO A 105 3.92 -24.35 17.32
C PRO A 105 4.06 -25.40 16.21
N ARG A 106 4.85 -26.45 16.48
CA ARG A 106 5.12 -27.51 15.50
C ARG A 106 3.84 -28.29 15.15
N CYS A 107 3.01 -28.57 16.14
CA CYS A 107 1.74 -29.28 15.98
C CYS A 107 0.74 -28.65 14.99
N LEU A 108 0.86 -27.37 14.61
CA LEU A 108 0.04 -26.80 13.51
C LEU A 108 0.54 -27.11 12.10
N ARG A 109 1.65 -27.84 11.95
CA ARG A 109 2.18 -28.32 10.65
C ARG A 109 1.29 -29.41 10.07
N ARG A 110 1.29 -29.54 8.73
CA ARG A 110 0.46 -30.51 7.99
C ARG A 110 0.71 -31.98 8.38
N ILE A 111 1.91 -32.31 8.82
CA ILE A 111 2.29 -33.68 9.23
C ILE A 111 1.76 -34.00 10.63
N GLU A 112 1.87 -33.05 11.56
CA GLU A 112 1.56 -33.24 12.99
C GLU A 112 0.06 -33.03 13.30
N LEU A 113 -0.63 -32.26 12.46
CA LEU A 113 -2.09 -32.10 12.48
C LEU A 113 -2.60 -32.22 11.04
N PRO A 114 -3.04 -33.40 10.56
CA PRO A 114 -3.83 -33.49 9.34
C PRO A 114 -5.14 -32.71 9.50
N LEU A 115 -5.61 -32.07 8.43
CA LEU A 115 -6.92 -31.41 8.36
C LEU A 115 -7.47 -31.59 6.95
N SER A 116 -8.71 -32.04 6.85
CA SER A 116 -9.51 -32.21 5.63
C SER A 116 -10.45 -31.02 5.42
N LYS A 117 -11.03 -30.89 4.22
CA LYS A 117 -11.99 -29.80 3.95
C LYS A 117 -13.30 -30.07 4.72
N GLY A 118 -13.65 -29.15 5.59
CA GLY A 118 -14.88 -29.22 6.40
C GLY A 118 -14.61 -29.41 7.89
N ASP A 119 -13.39 -29.84 8.25
CA ASP A 119 -12.95 -29.98 9.65
C ASP A 119 -13.03 -28.66 10.41
N ASP A 120 -13.37 -28.74 11.69
CA ASP A 120 -13.40 -27.58 12.58
C ASP A 120 -12.02 -26.91 12.71
N PRO A 121 -11.97 -25.58 12.82
CA PRO A 121 -10.73 -24.84 12.96
C PRO A 121 -10.04 -25.12 14.31
N VAL A 122 -8.77 -25.53 14.24
CA VAL A 122 -7.95 -25.80 15.42
C VAL A 122 -7.24 -24.52 15.87
N PHE A 123 -7.43 -24.16 17.13
CA PHE A 123 -6.89 -22.95 17.76
C PHE A 123 -5.81 -23.27 18.79
N MET A 124 -4.77 -22.44 18.86
CA MET A 124 -3.74 -22.49 19.91
C MET A 124 -3.42 -21.07 20.37
N ARG A 125 -3.46 -20.82 21.68
CA ARG A 125 -3.22 -19.50 22.28
C ARG A 125 -1.95 -19.49 23.12
N LEU A 126 -1.17 -18.41 23.01
CA LEU A 126 -0.02 -18.11 23.86
C LEU A 126 -0.12 -16.63 24.26
N GLY A 127 -0.64 -16.37 25.47
CA GLY A 127 -0.96 -15.02 25.92
C GLY A 127 -1.91 -14.29 24.96
N LYS A 128 -1.53 -13.09 24.52
CA LYS A 128 -2.28 -12.30 23.54
C LYS A 128 -2.38 -12.97 22.16
N LEU A 129 -1.41 -13.83 21.77
CA LEU A 129 -1.37 -14.40 20.42
C LEU A 129 -2.28 -15.63 20.28
N LEU A 130 -3.07 -15.64 19.20
CA LEU A 130 -3.83 -16.77 18.70
C LEU A 130 -3.25 -17.24 17.37
N ALA A 131 -2.84 -18.50 17.30
CA ALA A 131 -2.63 -19.22 16.06
C ALA A 131 -3.89 -20.07 15.74
N CYS A 132 -4.26 -20.16 14.46
CA CYS A 132 -5.37 -20.98 14.00
C CYS A 132 -4.99 -21.73 12.73
N ALA A 133 -5.24 -23.04 12.67
CA ALA A 133 -5.15 -23.84 11.46
C ALA A 133 -6.57 -24.23 11.00
N TRP A 134 -6.84 -24.07 9.71
CA TRP A 134 -8.16 -24.33 9.14
C TRP A 134 -8.02 -24.82 7.69
N HIS A 135 -8.99 -25.60 7.20
CA HIS A 135 -8.94 -26.14 5.84
C HIS A 135 -10.28 -25.99 5.11
N ASP A 136 -10.34 -25.02 4.20
CA ASP A 136 -11.38 -24.93 3.16
C ASP A 136 -10.81 -25.50 1.84
N THR A 137 -10.67 -24.72 0.78
CA THR A 137 -10.17 -25.16 -0.53
C THR A 137 -8.67 -25.46 -0.47
N LYS A 138 -7.95 -24.84 0.47
CA LYS A 138 -6.55 -25.09 0.81
C LYS A 138 -6.35 -24.89 2.31
N ARG A 139 -5.53 -25.72 2.96
CA ARG A 139 -5.07 -25.47 4.33
C ARG A 139 -4.50 -24.06 4.46
N LEU A 140 -5.06 -23.29 5.38
CA LEU A 140 -4.57 -21.98 5.79
C LEU A 140 -4.00 -22.07 7.21
N THR A 141 -3.16 -21.12 7.59
CA THR A 141 -2.81 -20.91 9.00
C THR A 141 -2.73 -19.41 9.25
N MET A 142 -3.40 -18.97 10.29
CA MET A 142 -3.48 -17.57 10.73
C MET A 142 -2.66 -17.37 12.00
N LEU A 143 -2.13 -16.16 12.17
CA LEU A 143 -1.65 -15.62 13.43
C LEU A 143 -2.36 -14.29 13.68
N SER A 144 -2.83 -14.05 14.89
CA SER A 144 -3.48 -12.80 15.26
C SER A 144 -3.33 -12.48 16.74
N SER A 145 -3.25 -11.19 17.08
CA SER A 145 -3.37 -10.68 18.45
C SER A 145 -4.75 -10.09 18.77
N LEU A 146 -5.63 -9.98 17.77
CA LEU A 146 -6.95 -9.35 17.88
C LEU A 146 -8.08 -10.31 18.28
N HIS A 147 -7.99 -11.57 17.87
CA HIS A 147 -9.17 -12.43 17.76
C HIS A 147 -9.29 -13.47 18.89
N GLY A 148 -10.54 -13.81 19.24
CA GLY A 148 -10.91 -15.00 19.99
C GLY A 148 -10.89 -16.28 19.12
N ASN A 149 -11.18 -17.42 19.74
CA ASN A 149 -11.45 -18.71 19.08
C ASN A 149 -12.86 -18.77 18.44
N SER A 150 -13.55 -17.64 18.37
CA SER A 150 -14.89 -17.51 17.80
C SER A 150 -14.91 -17.81 16.29
N CYS A 151 -15.99 -18.45 15.84
CA CYS A 151 -16.23 -18.78 14.45
C CYS A 151 -17.62 -18.32 14.00
N VAL A 152 -17.84 -18.30 12.69
CA VAL A 152 -19.08 -17.89 12.02
C VAL A 152 -19.46 -18.98 11.03
N TRP A 153 -20.68 -19.49 11.16
CA TRP A 153 -21.27 -20.40 10.18
C TRP A 153 -21.53 -19.67 8.87
N LYS A 154 -21.04 -20.21 7.75
CA LYS A 154 -21.23 -19.64 6.42
C LYS A 154 -21.72 -20.68 5.43
N ARG A 155 -22.92 -20.49 4.90
CA ARG A 155 -23.51 -21.31 3.84
C ARG A 155 -22.85 -20.96 2.49
N ILE A 156 -22.31 -21.96 1.81
CA ILE A 156 -21.60 -21.85 0.52
C ILE A 156 -22.19 -22.85 -0.47
N ARG A 157 -22.39 -22.43 -1.73
CA ARG A 157 -22.87 -23.32 -2.80
C ARG A 157 -21.92 -24.51 -3.00
N SER A 158 -22.46 -25.71 -3.09
CA SER A 158 -21.72 -26.93 -3.42
C SER A 158 -22.46 -27.70 -4.52
N LYS A 159 -21.71 -28.24 -5.48
CA LYS A 159 -22.23 -29.14 -6.52
C LYS A 159 -22.36 -30.59 -6.05
N GLN A 160 -21.98 -30.88 -4.80
CA GLN A 160 -21.84 -32.24 -4.24
C GLN A 160 -22.82 -32.49 -3.07
N SER A 161 -23.78 -31.59 -2.86
CA SER A 161 -24.77 -31.62 -1.78
C SER A 161 -26.16 -31.51 -2.39
N ASP A 162 -27.11 -32.37 -2.00
CA ASP A 162 -28.45 -32.43 -2.60
C ASP A 162 -29.22 -31.10 -2.52
N THR A 163 -29.00 -30.33 -1.46
CA THR A 163 -29.61 -28.99 -1.28
C THR A 163 -28.95 -27.88 -2.12
N GLY A 164 -27.87 -28.19 -2.85
CA GLY A 164 -27.03 -27.22 -3.57
C GLY A 164 -26.12 -26.36 -2.68
N PHE A 165 -26.12 -26.56 -1.35
CA PHE A 165 -25.29 -25.81 -0.40
C PHE A 165 -24.70 -26.73 0.69
N HIS A 166 -23.54 -26.34 1.19
CA HIS A 166 -22.95 -26.85 2.43
C HIS A 166 -22.67 -25.67 3.37
N GLU A 167 -22.69 -25.91 4.67
CA GLU A 167 -22.31 -24.91 5.68
C GLU A 167 -20.90 -25.21 6.18
N ILE A 168 -20.11 -24.17 6.41
CA ILE A 168 -18.75 -24.28 6.93
C ILE A 168 -18.60 -23.47 8.22
N ASN A 169 -17.92 -24.05 9.22
CA ASN A 169 -17.51 -23.33 10.40
C ASN A 169 -16.23 -22.54 10.10
N ARG A 170 -16.30 -21.20 10.06
CA ARG A 170 -15.19 -20.35 9.60
C ARG A 170 -14.68 -19.44 10.73
N PRO A 171 -13.38 -19.42 11.05
CA PRO A 171 -12.82 -18.52 12.06
C PRO A 171 -13.11 -17.04 11.78
N VAL A 172 -13.48 -16.27 12.81
CA VAL A 172 -13.67 -14.81 12.68
C VAL A 172 -12.39 -14.13 12.15
N CYS A 173 -11.21 -14.59 12.55
CA CYS A 173 -9.93 -14.06 12.04
C CYS A 173 -9.73 -14.30 10.53
N VAL A 174 -10.26 -15.38 9.96
CA VAL A 174 -10.24 -15.66 8.51
C VAL A 174 -11.34 -14.88 7.78
N ASP A 175 -12.40 -14.47 8.47
CA ASP A 175 -13.37 -13.52 7.93
C ASP A 175 -12.82 -12.10 7.86
N ARG A 176 -12.42 -11.52 9.00
CA ARG A 176 -11.85 -10.18 9.09
C ARG A 176 -10.63 -9.99 8.19
N TYR A 177 -9.74 -10.98 8.11
CA TYR A 177 -8.59 -10.93 7.20
C TYR A 177 -9.01 -10.82 5.72
N ASN A 178 -9.96 -11.64 5.25
CA ASN A 178 -10.41 -11.57 3.86
C ASN A 178 -11.15 -10.26 3.55
N THR A 179 -11.78 -9.63 4.55
CA THR A 179 -12.45 -8.34 4.42
C THR A 179 -11.46 -7.18 4.32
N PHE A 180 -10.37 -7.17 5.12
CA PHE A 180 -9.48 -6.01 5.25
C PHE A 180 -8.12 -6.10 4.52
N MET A 181 -7.66 -7.31 4.15
CA MET A 181 -6.37 -7.48 3.46
C MET A 181 -6.33 -6.81 2.05
N GLY A 182 -7.49 -6.50 1.46
CA GLY A 182 -7.60 -5.99 0.09
C GLY A 182 -7.05 -4.59 -0.18
N GLY A 183 -6.95 -3.71 0.82
CA GLY A 183 -6.71 -2.26 0.61
C GLY A 183 -5.46 -1.92 -0.22
N VAL A 184 -4.37 -2.68 -0.06
CA VAL A 184 -3.09 -2.48 -0.79
C VAL A 184 -3.21 -2.86 -2.28
N ASP A 185 -4.13 -3.74 -2.63
CA ASP A 185 -4.42 -4.15 -4.00
C ASP A 185 -5.57 -3.31 -4.60
N THR A 186 -6.50 -2.78 -3.79
CA THR A 186 -7.44 -1.70 -4.19
C THR A 186 -6.68 -0.44 -4.63
N ALA A 187 -5.62 -0.07 -3.90
CA ALA A 187 -4.72 1.01 -4.30
C ALA A 187 -4.02 0.71 -5.64
N ASP A 188 -3.42 -0.48 -5.78
CA ASP A 188 -2.73 -0.93 -7.00
C ASP A 188 -3.67 -0.90 -8.23
N GLN A 189 -4.92 -1.33 -8.05
CA GLN A 189 -5.97 -1.29 -9.07
C GLN A 189 -6.28 0.15 -9.51
N ARG A 190 -6.60 1.07 -8.58
CA ARG A 190 -6.98 2.45 -8.93
C ARG A 190 -5.89 3.20 -9.69
N MET A 191 -4.62 2.98 -9.35
CA MET A 191 -3.52 3.53 -10.14
C MET A 191 -3.46 2.89 -11.53
N LYS A 192 -3.47 1.55 -11.62
CA LYS A 192 -3.31 0.83 -12.90
C LYS A 192 -4.45 1.06 -13.90
N THR A 193 -5.64 1.49 -13.47
CA THR A 193 -6.76 1.80 -14.39
C THR A 193 -6.54 3.08 -15.20
N TYR A 194 -5.91 4.12 -14.64
CA TYR A 194 -5.85 5.45 -15.29
C TYR A 194 -4.46 6.12 -15.31
N LEU A 195 -3.50 5.68 -14.49
CA LEU A 195 -2.21 6.34 -14.33
C LEU A 195 -1.13 5.54 -15.08
N PHE A 196 -0.77 6.01 -16.27
CA PHE A 196 0.06 5.28 -17.21
C PHE A 196 1.53 5.29 -16.79
N PRO A 197 2.19 4.13 -16.60
CA PRO A 197 3.59 4.09 -16.15
C PRO A 197 4.53 4.47 -17.30
N HIS A 198 4.96 5.74 -17.33
CA HIS A 198 5.96 6.22 -18.30
C HIS A 198 7.26 5.38 -18.23
N ARG A 199 7.52 4.60 -19.29
CA ARG A 199 8.68 3.71 -19.40
C ARG A 199 9.98 4.53 -19.42
N SER A 200 10.71 4.55 -18.31
CA SER A 200 12.00 5.26 -18.22
C SER A 200 13.19 4.31 -18.09
N ARG A 201 14.35 4.72 -18.60
CA ARG A 201 15.65 4.06 -18.37
C ARG A 201 16.22 4.38 -16.97
N LYS A 202 15.77 5.47 -16.36
CA LYS A 202 16.20 5.98 -15.05
C LYS A 202 15.25 5.50 -13.95
N TRP A 203 15.75 4.81 -12.93
CA TRP A 203 14.93 4.20 -11.87
C TRP A 203 14.12 5.22 -11.07
N TYR A 204 14.72 6.38 -10.76
CA TYR A 204 14.07 7.46 -10.01
C TYR A 204 12.86 8.07 -10.74
N ASN A 205 12.84 8.07 -12.07
CA ASN A 205 11.66 8.52 -12.83
C ASN A 205 10.47 7.57 -12.63
N CYS A 206 10.71 6.27 -12.49
CA CYS A 206 9.66 5.30 -12.19
C CYS A 206 9.15 5.43 -10.74
N ILE A 207 10.00 5.87 -9.79
CA ILE A 207 9.55 6.28 -8.45
C ILE A 207 8.67 7.53 -8.55
N PHE A 208 9.18 8.60 -9.17
CA PHE A 208 8.48 9.89 -9.26
C PHE A 208 7.07 9.76 -9.84
N ASN A 209 6.93 9.08 -10.99
CA ASN A 209 5.62 8.85 -11.62
C ASN A 209 4.66 8.03 -10.73
N ALA A 210 5.19 7.12 -9.92
CA ALA A 210 4.36 6.32 -9.02
C ALA A 210 4.01 7.03 -7.71
N ILE A 211 4.89 7.89 -7.17
CA ILE A 211 4.54 8.81 -6.08
C ILE A 211 3.45 9.79 -6.56
N LEU A 212 3.60 10.36 -7.76
CA LEU A 212 2.58 11.20 -8.39
C LEU A 212 1.25 10.44 -8.55
N SER A 213 1.30 9.16 -8.95
CA SER A 213 0.12 8.29 -9.05
C SER A 213 -0.56 8.08 -7.69
N ILE A 214 0.21 7.87 -6.63
CA ILE A 214 -0.29 7.78 -5.24
C ILE A 214 -0.93 9.11 -4.82
N CYS A 215 -0.28 10.24 -5.06
CA CYS A 215 -0.81 11.57 -4.72
C CYS A 215 -2.16 11.83 -5.40
N VAL A 216 -2.32 11.47 -6.67
CA VAL A 216 -3.59 11.60 -7.40
C VAL A 216 -4.68 10.70 -6.79
N VAL A 217 -4.39 9.43 -6.49
CA VAL A 217 -5.38 8.51 -5.88
C VAL A 217 -5.74 8.92 -4.46
N ASN A 218 -4.76 9.33 -3.64
CA ASN A 218 -5.01 9.84 -2.29
C ASN A 218 -5.83 11.14 -2.32
N SER A 219 -5.54 12.06 -3.24
CA SER A 219 -6.33 13.30 -3.42
C SER A 219 -7.75 13.01 -3.87
N HIS A 220 -7.97 12.00 -4.73
CA HIS A 220 -9.31 11.57 -5.13
C HIS A 220 -10.09 10.96 -3.95
N ILE A 221 -9.43 10.18 -3.09
CA ILE A 221 -10.05 9.63 -1.88
C ILE A 221 -10.45 10.74 -0.90
N ILE A 222 -9.60 11.75 -0.69
CA ILE A 222 -9.92 12.91 0.15
C ILE A 222 -11.10 13.69 -0.46
N TYR A 223 -11.05 14.00 -1.76
CA TYR A 223 -12.14 14.66 -2.47
C TYR A 223 -13.47 13.90 -2.32
N SER A 224 -13.47 12.59 -2.57
CA SER A 224 -14.67 11.74 -2.41
C SER A 224 -15.13 11.54 -0.95
N LYS A 225 -14.30 11.84 0.06
CA LYS A 225 -14.69 11.86 1.48
C LYS A 225 -15.17 13.25 1.95
N CYS A 226 -14.83 14.34 1.26
CA CYS A 226 -15.06 15.72 1.73
C CYS A 226 -15.95 16.58 0.82
N ALA A 227 -16.17 16.23 -0.44
CA ALA A 227 -16.99 17.03 -1.36
C ALA A 227 -18.50 16.81 -1.10
N PRO A 228 -19.30 17.87 -0.86
CA PRO A 228 -20.74 17.76 -0.56
C PRO A 228 -21.60 17.59 -1.84
N GLY A 229 -21.14 16.76 -2.79
CA GLY A 229 -21.75 16.62 -4.12
C GLY A 229 -21.68 15.20 -4.68
N PRO A 230 -22.22 14.96 -5.88
CA PRO A 230 -22.23 13.64 -6.49
C PRO A 230 -20.81 13.12 -6.73
N HIS A 231 -20.57 11.84 -6.41
CA HIS A 231 -19.25 11.22 -6.47
C HIS A 231 -18.63 11.29 -7.88
N LYS A 232 -17.62 12.14 -8.03
CA LYS A 232 -16.89 12.31 -9.30
C LYS A 232 -15.99 11.09 -9.58
N PRO A 233 -16.09 10.43 -10.74
CA PRO A 233 -15.23 9.32 -11.09
C PRO A 233 -13.77 9.76 -11.27
N LEU A 234 -12.82 8.90 -10.91
CA LEU A 234 -11.38 9.18 -10.92
C LEU A 234 -10.87 9.73 -12.27
N LYS A 235 -11.41 9.27 -13.40
CA LYS A 235 -11.10 9.81 -14.74
C LYS A 235 -11.40 11.32 -14.84
N ALA A 236 -12.59 11.74 -14.43
CA ALA A 236 -13.00 13.15 -14.51
C ALA A 236 -12.18 14.02 -13.54
N PHE A 237 -11.94 13.52 -12.33
CA PHE A 237 -11.07 14.20 -11.35
C PHE A 237 -9.63 14.39 -11.87
N ILE A 238 -9.08 13.41 -12.61
CA ILE A 238 -7.79 13.56 -13.31
C ILE A 238 -7.85 14.62 -14.41
N GLN A 239 -8.95 14.69 -15.18
CA GLN A 239 -9.13 15.72 -16.20
C GLN A 239 -9.19 17.13 -15.58
N ASP A 240 -9.88 17.30 -14.45
CA ASP A 240 -9.92 18.58 -13.71
C ASP A 240 -8.51 19.01 -13.25
N ILE A 241 -7.71 18.09 -12.71
CA ILE A 241 -6.33 18.35 -12.31
C ILE A 241 -5.48 18.78 -13.51
N ILE A 242 -5.62 18.12 -14.66
CA ILE A 242 -4.88 18.47 -15.88
C ILE A 242 -5.26 19.88 -16.34
N THR A 243 -6.55 20.22 -16.38
CA THR A 243 -7.02 21.56 -16.77
C THR A 243 -6.50 22.64 -15.81
N ALA A 244 -6.63 22.45 -14.49
CA ALA A 244 -6.17 23.41 -13.49
C ALA A 244 -4.64 23.61 -13.46
N LEU A 245 -3.86 22.60 -13.88
CA LEU A 245 -2.41 22.73 -14.07
C LEU A 245 -2.04 23.46 -15.38
N LEU A 246 -2.89 23.36 -16.41
CA LEU A 246 -2.70 24.06 -17.70
C LEU A 246 -3.18 25.52 -17.66
N GLU A 247 -4.20 25.86 -16.86
CA GLU A 247 -4.68 27.24 -16.66
C GLU A 247 -3.56 28.21 -16.24
N GLY A 248 -2.67 27.76 -15.35
CA GLY A 248 -1.49 28.53 -14.92
C GLY A 248 -0.31 28.49 -15.91
N TYR A 249 -0.36 27.63 -16.93
CA TYR A 249 0.72 27.42 -17.89
C TYR A 249 0.51 28.25 -19.16
N SER A 250 0.35 29.58 -18.97
CA SER A 250 0.42 30.53 -20.08
C SER A 250 1.66 30.26 -20.91
N LYS A 251 1.50 30.08 -22.23
CA LYS A 251 2.65 29.94 -23.12
C LYS A 251 3.53 31.18 -22.93
N ARG A 252 4.72 31.00 -22.34
CA ARG A 252 5.84 31.89 -22.64
C ARG A 252 6.05 31.76 -24.14
N GLU A 253 5.61 32.75 -24.90
CA GLU A 253 5.96 32.83 -26.30
C GLU A 253 7.48 32.80 -26.38
N SER A 254 8.02 31.77 -27.02
CA SER A 254 9.41 31.76 -27.38
C SER A 254 9.59 32.87 -28.41
N LYS A 255 10.00 34.07 -27.96
CA LYS A 255 10.71 35.01 -28.83
C LYS A 255 11.75 34.16 -29.54
N LYS A 256 11.59 33.99 -30.86
CA LYS A 256 12.56 33.23 -31.66
C LYS A 256 13.91 33.87 -31.37
N PRO A 257 14.95 33.11 -31.00
CA PRO A 257 16.28 33.67 -30.96
C PRO A 257 16.60 34.12 -32.38
N GLU A 258 16.65 35.43 -32.60
CA GLU A 258 17.25 35.97 -33.81
C GLU A 258 18.69 35.47 -33.88
N ARG A 259 19.11 35.12 -35.10
CA ARG A 259 20.37 34.44 -35.35
C ARG A 259 21.51 35.35 -34.86
N PRO A 260 22.30 34.94 -33.85
CA PRO A 260 23.54 35.64 -33.57
C PRO A 260 24.45 35.48 -34.80
N SER A 261 24.97 36.59 -35.32
CA SER A 261 26.11 36.56 -36.23
C SER A 261 27.29 35.86 -35.53
N VAL A 262 28.04 35.06 -36.28
CA VAL A 262 29.09 34.22 -35.73
C VAL A 262 30.35 35.05 -35.48
N GLU A 263 30.78 35.16 -34.22
CA GLU A 263 32.19 35.43 -33.89
C GLU A 263 32.52 35.06 -32.42
N GLY A 264 33.80 34.80 -32.13
CA GLY A 264 34.34 34.72 -30.77
C GLY A 264 33.97 33.47 -29.94
N GLY A 265 34.81 32.42 -30.00
CA GLY A 265 34.67 31.27 -29.09
C GLY A 265 35.15 31.55 -27.66
N ARG A 266 34.56 30.85 -26.67
CA ARG A 266 35.12 30.70 -25.31
C ARG A 266 34.58 29.41 -24.64
N GLU A 267 35.33 28.87 -23.68
CA GLU A 267 35.17 27.51 -23.18
C GLU A 267 33.97 27.31 -22.21
N CYS A 268 33.48 26.07 -22.12
CA CYS A 268 32.35 25.70 -21.26
C CYS A 268 32.82 24.76 -20.13
N HIS A 269 33.03 25.32 -18.93
CA HIS A 269 33.35 24.53 -17.74
C HIS A 269 32.16 23.65 -17.30
N ARG A 270 32.40 22.34 -17.15
CA ARG A 270 31.41 21.39 -16.63
C ARG A 270 31.34 21.42 -15.10
N GLY A 271 30.45 22.25 -14.56
CA GLY A 271 30.03 22.16 -13.15
C GLY A 271 29.19 20.91 -12.88
N SER A 272 29.65 20.04 -11.98
CA SER A 272 28.98 18.79 -11.62
C SER A 272 28.06 18.95 -10.40
N LEU A 273 26.75 19.14 -10.63
CA LEU A 273 25.77 19.12 -9.53
C LEU A 273 25.52 17.70 -9.00
N SER A 274 26.18 17.37 -7.89
CA SER A 274 25.95 16.17 -7.08
C SER A 274 24.70 16.28 -6.21
N ALA A 275 23.52 16.29 -6.84
CA ALA A 275 22.24 16.30 -6.13
C ALA A 275 22.05 15.02 -5.29
N THR A 276 22.31 15.12 -3.97
CA THR A 276 22.13 14.03 -3.01
C THR A 276 20.64 13.74 -2.76
N GLY A 277 20.32 12.54 -2.27
CA GLY A 277 18.97 11.99 -2.25
C GLY A 277 17.90 12.80 -1.50
N SER A 278 18.29 13.74 -0.64
CA SER A 278 17.37 14.64 0.07
C SER A 278 16.52 15.50 -0.89
N ALA A 279 17.09 15.90 -2.03
CA ALA A 279 16.38 16.72 -3.01
C ALA A 279 15.13 16.03 -3.61
N LEU A 280 15.13 14.70 -3.78
CA LEU A 280 13.94 14.00 -4.27
C LEU A 280 12.83 13.89 -3.22
N LEU A 281 13.18 13.86 -1.93
CA LEU A 281 12.19 13.91 -0.84
C LEU A 281 11.52 15.29 -0.79
N MET A 282 12.30 16.38 -0.85
CA MET A 282 11.75 17.74 -0.93
C MET A 282 10.91 17.93 -2.20
N ILE A 283 11.38 17.52 -3.39
CA ILE A 283 10.59 17.67 -4.63
C ILE A 283 9.29 16.86 -4.57
N GLY A 284 9.30 15.66 -3.97
CA GLY A 284 8.09 14.87 -3.74
C GLY A 284 7.11 15.55 -2.78
N GLN A 285 7.61 16.11 -1.67
CA GLN A 285 6.80 16.86 -0.70
C GLN A 285 6.25 18.16 -1.31
N ILE A 286 7.05 18.92 -2.07
CA ILE A 286 6.63 20.16 -2.73
C ILE A 286 5.58 19.84 -3.81
N ALA A 287 5.77 18.80 -4.62
CA ALA A 287 4.77 18.39 -5.62
C ALA A 287 3.46 17.94 -4.95
N ALA A 288 3.53 17.21 -3.83
CA ALA A 288 2.35 16.85 -3.04
C ALA A 288 1.67 18.09 -2.43
N PHE A 289 2.43 19.03 -1.85
CA PHE A 289 1.89 20.29 -1.31
C PHE A 289 1.26 21.16 -2.40
N VAL A 290 1.85 21.25 -3.59
CA VAL A 290 1.26 22.00 -4.72
C VAL A 290 -0.02 21.32 -5.21
N LEU A 291 -0.06 19.99 -5.35
CA LEU A 291 -1.28 19.26 -5.72
C LEU A 291 -2.39 19.37 -4.66
N ILE A 292 -2.04 19.26 -3.37
CA ILE A 292 -2.98 19.44 -2.26
C ILE A 292 -3.47 20.90 -2.19
N ALA A 293 -2.58 21.88 -2.34
CA ALA A 293 -2.96 23.29 -2.36
C ALA A 293 -3.86 23.64 -3.55
N HIS A 294 -3.57 23.11 -4.75
CA HIS A 294 -4.46 23.29 -5.91
C HIS A 294 -5.80 22.57 -5.73
N ALA A 295 -5.84 21.37 -5.13
CA ALA A 295 -7.08 20.68 -4.81
C ALA A 295 -7.93 21.48 -3.78
N LEU A 296 -7.32 22.00 -2.72
CA LEU A 296 -7.99 22.86 -1.74
C LEU A 296 -8.44 24.19 -2.35
N ARG A 297 -7.66 24.77 -3.28
CA ARG A 297 -8.01 26.01 -4.00
C ARG A 297 -9.14 25.80 -5.02
N ALA A 298 -9.32 24.58 -5.53
CA ALA A 298 -10.48 24.19 -6.32
C ALA A 298 -11.74 24.05 -5.44
N VAL A 299 -11.62 23.49 -4.22
CA VAL A 299 -12.72 23.44 -3.25
C VAL A 299 -13.16 24.85 -2.82
N GLY A 300 -12.20 25.72 -2.47
CA GLY A 300 -12.49 27.10 -2.01
C GLY A 300 -13.11 28.03 -3.07
N ARG A 301 -13.17 27.62 -4.35
CA ARG A 301 -13.87 28.36 -5.41
C ARG A 301 -15.38 28.04 -5.51
N GLN A 302 -15.89 27.06 -4.76
CA GLN A 302 -17.32 26.67 -4.77
C GLN A 302 -18.09 27.12 -3.53
N SER A 303 -17.46 27.80 -2.57
CA SER A 303 -18.05 28.13 -1.26
C SER A 303 -18.26 29.64 -1.01
N THR A 304 -18.50 30.44 -2.05
CA THR A 304 -18.98 31.84 -1.90
C THR A 304 -20.50 31.87 -1.83
N GLY A 305 -21.05 31.35 -0.73
CA GLY A 305 -22.49 31.30 -0.46
C GLY A 305 -22.79 31.70 0.99
N ALA A 306 -23.51 32.82 1.13
CA ALA A 306 -24.06 33.44 2.33
C ALA A 306 -23.71 32.84 3.71
N VAL A 307 -23.01 33.61 4.54
CA VAL A 307 -23.08 33.47 6.00
C VAL A 307 -24.42 34.04 6.47
N SER A 308 -25.12 33.30 7.34
CA SER A 308 -26.16 33.83 8.21
C SER A 308 -25.88 33.35 9.63
N VAL A 309 -26.14 34.21 10.63
CA VAL A 309 -25.98 33.89 12.05
C VAL A 309 -27.36 33.91 12.69
N GLY A 310 -27.66 32.87 13.47
CA GLY A 310 -28.87 32.69 14.26
C GLY A 310 -28.63 31.57 15.27
#